data_AF-A0A7S2BN33-F1
#
_entry.id   AF-A0A7S2BN33-F1
#
_cell.length_a   1.000
_cell.length_b   1.000
_cell.length_c   1.000
_cell.angle_alpha   90.00
_cell.angle_beta   90.00
_cell.angle_gamma   90.00
#
_symmetry.space_group_name_H-M   'P 1'
#
loop_
_entity.id
_entity.type
_entity.pdbx_description
1 polymer ?
#
loop_
_entity_poly.entity_id
_entity_poly.type
_entity_poly.pdbx_seq_one_letter_code
_entity_poly.pdbx_strand_id
1 'polypeptide(L)'
;FGSSFSASRGAREPSRHRPGSARLITLSSFQQAGNRLPPPRPHSLARAMLRLLLAPALLAATGVAGLVPGFRPPCAPLNVVSPYQSVWSCTDNLFDSFPYHWTGSTVGLFGAIRVDNETYRFMGLSQRVPTAANQTSVTVAPATTTYEFLAGGVALTVRFSSPVIDLDGDTVLASRPVTDVTFTVASHDGKAHSVQLYYDNTAEGAVQNPNEIVGFERVQ
;
A
#
# COMPACT_ATOMS: atom_id res chain seq x y z
N PHE A 1 22.76 -0.91 -8.03
CA PHE A 1 22.60 -2.00 -9.01
C PHE A 1 21.11 -2.27 -9.18
N GLY A 2 20.54 -1.92 -10.34
CA GLY A 2 19.09 -1.87 -10.55
C GLY A 2 18.50 -3.18 -11.08
N SER A 3 17.42 -3.65 -10.48
CA SER A 3 16.52 -4.64 -11.06
C SER A 3 15.43 -3.92 -11.87
N SER A 4 15.45 -4.09 -13.19
CA SER A 4 14.42 -3.60 -14.11
C SER A 4 13.37 -4.70 -14.28
N PHE A 5 12.12 -4.47 -13.87
CA PHE A 5 11.00 -5.33 -14.21
C PHE A 5 10.24 -4.73 -15.41
N SER A 6 10.23 -5.45 -16.53
CA SER A 6 9.44 -5.13 -17.73
C SER A 6 8.33 -6.15 -17.87
N ALA A 7 7.07 -5.70 -17.83
CA ALA A 7 5.91 -6.54 -18.10
C ALA A 7 5.43 -6.26 -19.55
N SER A 8 5.83 -7.11 -20.49
CA SER A 8 5.32 -7.07 -21.86
C SER A 8 3.96 -7.78 -21.96
N ARG A 9 2.91 -7.05 -22.37
CA ARG A 9 1.63 -7.66 -22.79
C ARG A 9 1.83 -8.43 -24.09
N GLY A 10 1.45 -9.71 -24.09
CA GLY A 10 1.33 -10.52 -25.30
C GLY A 10 0.14 -10.06 -26.14
N ALA A 11 0.42 -9.66 -27.38
CA ALA A 11 -0.58 -9.46 -28.43
C ALA A 11 -0.77 -10.76 -29.22
N ARG A 12 -2.02 -11.09 -29.58
CA ARG A 12 -2.35 -11.94 -30.73
C ARG A 12 -3.55 -11.35 -31.48
N GLU A 13 -3.43 -11.47 -32.80
CA GLU A 13 -4.10 -10.77 -33.91
C GLU A 13 -5.60 -11.12 -34.18
N PRO A 14 -6.25 -10.39 -35.12
CA PRO A 14 -7.70 -10.27 -35.27
C PRO A 14 -8.31 -11.19 -36.34
N SER A 15 -9.65 -11.34 -36.36
CA SER A 15 -10.34 -11.69 -37.60
C SER A 15 -11.79 -11.18 -37.72
N ARG A 16 -11.97 -10.39 -38.81
CA ARG A 16 -13.08 -10.32 -39.78
C ARG A 16 -14.50 -9.91 -39.37
N HIS A 17 -14.83 -8.70 -39.84
CA HIS A 17 -16.15 -8.19 -40.24
C HIS A 17 -16.88 -9.06 -41.30
N ARG A 18 -18.21 -9.11 -41.23
CA ARG A 18 -19.18 -8.85 -42.34
C ARG A 18 -20.64 -8.75 -41.80
N PRO A 19 -21.60 -8.18 -42.56
CA PRO A 19 -22.54 -7.19 -42.03
C PRO A 19 -24.04 -7.60 -42.04
N GLY A 20 -24.83 -6.79 -41.34
CA GLY A 20 -26.13 -6.28 -41.81
C GLY A 20 -27.37 -7.17 -41.67
N SER A 21 -28.26 -6.81 -40.74
CA SER A 21 -29.69 -6.71 -41.06
C SER A 21 -30.44 -5.93 -39.98
N ALA A 22 -30.87 -4.72 -40.33
CA ALA A 22 -31.82 -3.93 -39.56
C ALA A 22 -33.25 -4.48 -39.81
N ARG A 23 -34.06 -4.57 -38.76
CA ARG A 23 -35.51 -4.63 -38.87
C ARG A 23 -36.15 -3.71 -37.84
N LEU A 24 -36.75 -2.65 -38.38
CA LEU A 24 -37.64 -1.69 -37.75
C LEU A 24 -39.03 -2.33 -37.62
N ILE A 25 -39.59 -2.42 -36.41
CA ILE A 25 -41.03 -2.67 -36.22
C ILE A 25 -41.57 -1.72 -35.13
N THR A 26 -42.30 -0.74 -35.64
CA THR A 26 -43.40 0.10 -35.14
C THR A 26 -43.89 -0.06 -33.70
N LEU A 27 -44.03 1.10 -33.05
CA LEU A 27 -44.77 1.40 -31.82
C LEU A 27 -46.28 1.14 -31.96
N SER A 28 -46.87 0.45 -30.99
CA SER A 28 -48.30 0.52 -30.71
C SER A 28 -48.50 0.71 -29.20
N SER A 29 -48.88 1.91 -28.83
CA SER A 29 -49.47 2.28 -27.54
C SER A 29 -50.85 1.65 -27.39
N PHE A 30 -51.12 0.96 -26.28
CA PHE A 30 -52.48 0.65 -25.85
C PHE A 30 -52.63 0.78 -24.33
N GLN A 31 -53.33 1.87 -23.97
CA GLN A 31 -54.33 2.09 -22.93
C GLN A 31 -54.34 1.24 -21.64
N GLN A 32 -54.37 1.99 -20.54
CA GLN A 32 -54.60 1.64 -19.14
C GLN A 32 -56.04 1.18 -18.84
N ALA A 33 -56.19 0.08 -18.08
CA ALA A 33 -57.35 -0.29 -17.27
C ALA A 33 -56.81 -1.21 -16.13
N GLY A 34 -57.07 -1.04 -14.83
CA GLY A 34 -58.28 -0.60 -14.17
C GLY A 34 -58.87 -1.78 -13.38
N ASN A 35 -58.41 -1.97 -12.14
CA ASN A 35 -59.02 -2.71 -11.02
C ASN A 35 -59.48 -4.17 -11.18
N ARG A 36 -58.88 -5.08 -10.36
CA ARG A 36 -59.52 -5.76 -9.20
C ARG A 36 -58.63 -6.93 -8.72
N LEU A 37 -58.25 -6.91 -7.43
CA LEU A 37 -57.64 -8.05 -6.74
C LEU A 37 -58.71 -9.13 -6.45
N PRO A 38 -58.44 -10.42 -6.66
CA PRO A 38 -59.37 -11.50 -6.31
C PRO A 38 -59.38 -11.74 -4.78
N PRO A 39 -60.52 -12.17 -4.21
CA PRO A 39 -60.64 -12.44 -2.77
C PRO A 39 -59.87 -13.72 -2.37
N PRO A 40 -59.33 -13.80 -1.13
CA PRO A 40 -58.60 -14.98 -0.68
C PRO A 40 -59.56 -16.13 -0.34
N ARG A 41 -59.25 -17.34 -0.81
CA ARG A 41 -59.90 -18.57 -0.35
C ARG A 41 -59.15 -19.15 0.86
N PRO A 42 -59.86 -19.79 1.80
CA PRO A 42 -59.29 -20.25 3.05
C PRO A 42 -58.49 -21.55 2.86
N HIS A 43 -57.69 -21.88 3.87
CA HIS A 43 -56.87 -23.10 4.07
C HIS A 43 -55.41 -23.02 3.58
N SER A 44 -54.52 -22.57 4.48
CA SER A 44 -53.37 -23.36 4.95
C SER A 44 -52.52 -22.51 5.92
N LEU A 45 -53.05 -22.31 7.13
CA LEU A 45 -52.31 -21.76 8.27
C LEU A 45 -51.37 -22.84 8.82
N ALA A 46 -50.27 -23.15 8.13
CA ALA A 46 -49.32 -24.13 8.68
C ALA A 46 -47.86 -24.03 8.21
N ARG A 47 -47.47 -23.07 7.36
CA ARG A 47 -46.08 -23.04 6.85
C ARG A 47 -45.41 -21.67 6.74
N ALA A 48 -45.97 -20.63 7.36
CA ALA A 48 -45.39 -19.28 7.33
C ALA A 48 -45.00 -18.73 8.72
N MET A 49 -44.57 -19.60 9.64
CA MET A 49 -44.00 -19.19 10.94
C MET A 49 -42.74 -20.00 11.27
N LEU A 50 -41.63 -19.79 10.53
CA LEU A 50 -40.29 -20.13 11.02
C LEU A 50 -39.15 -19.47 10.22
N ARG A 51 -39.26 -18.18 9.87
CA ARG A 51 -38.15 -17.41 9.27
C ARG A 51 -38.12 -15.97 9.76
N LEU A 52 -38.17 -15.76 11.07
CA LEU A 52 -37.96 -14.43 11.64
C LEU A 52 -37.36 -14.56 13.03
N LEU A 53 -36.07 -14.93 13.11
CA LEU A 53 -35.19 -14.77 14.28
C LEU A 53 -33.79 -15.30 13.91
N LEU A 54 -32.93 -14.46 13.31
CA LEU A 54 -31.46 -14.44 13.51
C LEU A 54 -30.81 -13.31 12.69
N ALA A 55 -30.18 -12.35 13.40
CA ALA A 55 -29.02 -11.47 13.07
C ALA A 55 -28.87 -10.90 11.63
N PRO A 56 -28.53 -9.59 11.47
CA PRO A 56 -27.33 -9.03 12.10
C PRO A 56 -27.44 -7.54 12.52
N ALA A 57 -27.08 -7.25 13.77
CA ALA A 57 -26.54 -5.95 14.12
C ALA A 57 -25.21 -6.20 14.84
N LEU A 58 -24.29 -6.88 14.13
CA LEU A 58 -22.88 -6.81 14.44
C LEU A 58 -22.42 -5.42 13.97
N LEU A 59 -22.70 -4.40 14.79
CA LEU A 59 -21.93 -3.18 14.73
C LEU A 59 -20.54 -3.55 15.25
N ALA A 60 -19.71 -4.07 14.35
CA ALA A 60 -18.28 -4.14 14.58
C ALA A 60 -17.88 -2.73 14.98
N ALA A 61 -17.46 -2.57 16.24
CA ALA A 61 -16.69 -1.41 16.63
C ALA A 61 -15.44 -1.44 15.76
N THR A 62 -15.50 -0.76 14.62
CA THR A 62 -14.30 -0.35 13.90
C THR A 62 -13.58 0.57 14.88
N GLY A 63 -12.67 -0.01 15.66
CA GLY A 63 -11.61 0.74 16.29
C GLY A 63 -10.79 1.35 15.16
N VAL A 64 -11.24 2.50 14.66
CA VAL A 64 -10.35 3.39 13.95
C VAL A 64 -9.37 3.84 15.03
N ALA A 65 -8.22 3.18 15.10
CA ALA A 65 -7.04 3.74 15.74
C ALA A 65 -6.63 4.96 14.90
N GLY A 66 -7.46 6.00 14.97
CA GLY A 66 -7.29 7.26 14.31
C GLY A 66 -6.37 8.08 15.18
N LEU A 67 -5.15 8.27 14.68
CA LEU A 67 -4.17 9.20 15.21
C LEU A 67 -4.82 10.54 15.52
N VAL A 68 -4.37 11.18 16.60
CA VAL A 68 -4.68 12.58 16.86
C VAL A 68 -4.34 13.37 15.58
N PRO A 69 -5.26 14.18 15.02
CA PRO A 69 -4.94 14.98 13.85
C PRO A 69 -3.69 15.83 14.10
N GLY A 70 -2.69 15.69 13.24
CA GLY A 70 -1.39 16.35 13.42
C GLY A 70 -0.45 15.66 14.43
N PHE A 71 -0.73 14.43 14.86
CA PHE A 71 0.23 13.63 15.62
C PHE A 71 1.49 13.40 14.79
N ARG A 72 2.58 14.00 15.24
CA ARG A 72 3.90 13.81 14.67
C ARG A 72 4.87 13.41 15.78
N PRO A 73 5.41 12.18 15.77
CA PRO A 73 6.42 11.82 16.75
C PRO A 73 7.74 12.55 16.44
N PRO A 74 8.55 12.86 17.47
CA PRO A 74 9.87 13.44 17.25
C PRO A 74 10.79 12.52 16.45
N CYS A 75 10.60 11.20 16.58
CA CYS A 75 11.26 10.17 15.80
C CYS A 75 10.24 9.12 15.36
N ALA A 76 10.14 8.87 14.05
CA ALA A 76 9.28 7.84 13.49
C ALA A 76 10.04 6.50 13.36
N PRO A 77 9.46 5.37 13.79
CA PRO A 77 10.10 4.06 13.66
C PRO A 77 10.13 3.65 12.19
N LEU A 78 11.28 3.20 11.68
CA LEU A 78 11.41 2.63 10.34
C LEU A 78 11.51 1.11 10.42
N ASN A 79 12.62 0.59 10.94
CA ASN A 79 12.82 -0.86 11.11
C ASN A 79 13.03 -1.13 12.60
N VAL A 80 12.00 -1.61 13.30
CA VAL A 80 12.04 -1.82 14.75
C VAL A 80 11.53 -3.21 15.08
N VAL A 81 12.46 -4.15 15.26
CA VAL A 81 12.15 -5.54 15.62
C VAL A 81 12.92 -6.02 16.85
N SER A 82 14.14 -5.53 17.07
CA SER A 82 14.95 -5.86 18.24
C SER A 82 15.92 -4.72 18.57
N PRO A 83 16.60 -4.73 19.73
CA PRO A 83 17.64 -3.75 20.03
C PRO A 83 18.79 -3.72 19.00
N TYR A 84 19.02 -4.77 18.21
CA TYR A 84 20.03 -4.76 17.15
C TYR A 84 19.48 -4.27 15.80
N GLN A 85 18.16 -4.21 15.66
CA GLN A 85 17.46 -3.76 14.46
C GLN A 85 16.35 -2.78 14.88
N SER A 86 16.81 -1.59 15.28
CA SER A 86 15.98 -0.49 15.77
C SER A 86 16.46 0.82 15.15
N VAL A 87 15.85 1.19 14.03
CA VAL A 87 16.21 2.33 13.18
C VAL A 87 15.06 3.33 13.09
N TRP A 88 15.38 4.61 13.26
CA TRP A 88 14.43 5.70 13.48
C TRP A 88 14.75 6.92 12.60
N SER A 89 13.70 7.57 12.09
CA SER A 89 13.79 8.84 11.37
C SER A 89 13.41 9.98 12.32
N CYS A 90 14.39 10.80 12.72
CA CYS A 90 14.19 11.90 13.69
C CYS A 90 14.09 13.28 13.01
N THR A 91 13.52 13.32 11.81
CA THR A 91 13.39 14.52 10.98
C THR A 91 11.96 14.72 10.50
N ASP A 92 11.69 15.91 9.97
CA ASP A 92 10.39 16.29 9.40
C ASP A 92 10.14 15.55 8.10
N ASN A 93 11.11 15.60 7.19
CA ASN A 93 11.09 14.82 5.98
C ASN A 93 12.06 13.63 6.08
N LEU A 94 11.64 12.49 5.52
CA LEU A 94 12.44 11.26 5.47
C LEU A 94 13.76 11.41 4.72
N PHE A 95 13.90 12.49 3.95
CA PHE A 95 15.08 12.83 3.17
C PHE A 95 15.95 13.94 3.81
N ASP A 96 15.60 14.47 4.98
CA ASP A 96 16.39 15.56 5.60
C ASP A 96 17.66 15.07 6.30
N SER A 97 17.71 13.80 6.69
CA SER A 97 18.91 13.15 7.22
C SER A 97 18.93 11.66 6.87
N PHE A 98 20.04 11.00 7.13
CA PHE A 98 20.01 9.55 7.29
C PHE A 98 19.30 9.18 8.61
N PRO A 99 18.61 8.04 8.67
CA PRO A 99 18.07 7.49 9.91
C PRO A 99 19.16 7.12 10.92
N TYR A 100 18.75 7.01 12.19
CA TYR A 100 19.61 6.64 13.29
C TYR A 100 19.22 5.28 13.86
N HIS A 101 20.21 4.47 14.19
CA HIS A 101 20.05 3.39 15.13
C HIS A 101 19.72 3.96 16.52
N TRP A 102 19.03 3.20 17.38
CA TRP A 102 18.68 3.67 18.73
C TRP A 102 19.89 4.07 19.60
N THR A 103 21.09 3.61 19.26
CA THR A 103 22.34 4.02 19.93
C THR A 103 22.85 5.40 19.49
N GLY A 104 22.21 6.03 18.49
CA GLY A 104 22.63 7.30 17.89
C GLY A 104 23.56 7.15 16.69
N SER A 105 23.99 5.93 16.34
CA SER A 105 24.77 5.68 15.13
C SER A 105 23.93 5.89 13.88
N THR A 106 24.50 6.48 12.83
CA THR A 106 23.80 6.67 11.55
C THR A 106 23.70 5.35 10.77
N VAL A 107 22.55 5.12 10.13
CA VAL A 107 22.32 3.99 9.22
C VAL A 107 22.05 4.55 7.83
N GLY A 108 22.88 4.20 6.84
CA GLY A 108 22.70 4.69 5.48
C GLY A 108 21.56 3.98 4.76
N LEU A 109 20.38 4.58 4.87
CA LEU A 109 19.17 4.24 4.13
C LEU A 109 18.96 5.29 3.06
N PHE A 110 18.89 4.90 1.79
CA PHE A 110 18.62 5.83 0.71
C PHE A 110 17.56 5.30 -0.26
N GLY A 111 16.78 6.23 -0.78
CA GLY A 111 15.67 5.92 -1.66
C GLY A 111 15.42 7.05 -2.67
N ALA A 112 15.30 6.66 -3.93
CA ALA A 112 14.98 7.57 -5.03
C ALA A 112 13.99 6.92 -6.00
N ILE A 113 13.13 7.76 -6.59
CA ILE A 113 12.19 7.38 -7.63
C ILE A 113 12.47 8.22 -8.87
N ARG A 114 12.59 7.57 -10.03
CA ARG A 114 12.70 8.23 -11.33
C ARG A 114 11.37 8.14 -12.07
N VAL A 115 10.84 9.28 -12.47
CA VAL A 115 9.55 9.46 -13.14
C VAL A 115 9.79 10.26 -14.41
N ASP A 116 9.48 9.70 -15.58
CA ASP A 116 9.63 10.37 -16.88
C ASP A 116 10.99 11.05 -17.08
N ASN A 117 12.05 10.35 -16.65
CA ASN A 117 13.46 10.74 -16.72
C ASN A 117 13.93 11.77 -15.68
N GLU A 118 13.05 12.29 -14.82
CA GLU A 118 13.42 13.11 -13.66
C GLU A 118 13.53 12.25 -12.40
N THR A 119 14.55 12.47 -11.58
CA THR A 119 14.81 11.66 -10.37
C THR A 119 14.55 12.46 -9.12
N TYR A 120 13.72 11.93 -8.24
CA TYR A 120 13.33 12.51 -6.96
C TYR A 120 13.81 11.62 -5.82
N ARG A 121 14.43 12.24 -4.82
CA ARG A 121 14.87 11.58 -3.59
C ARG A 121 13.75 11.61 -2.56
N PHE A 122 13.40 10.46 -2.00
CA PHE A 122 12.37 10.37 -0.95
C PHE A 122 12.95 9.93 0.41
N MET A 123 14.18 9.42 0.46
CA MET A 123 14.81 8.94 1.68
C MET A 123 16.33 9.15 1.66
N GLY A 124 16.88 9.52 2.82
CA GLY A 124 18.32 9.67 3.03
C GLY A 124 18.93 10.89 2.35
N LEU A 125 20.18 11.21 2.68
CA LEU A 125 20.91 12.35 2.10
C LEU A 125 21.64 11.96 0.82
N SER A 126 21.61 12.82 -0.20
CA SER A 126 22.44 12.64 -1.39
C SER A 126 22.65 13.96 -2.13
N GLN A 127 23.90 14.26 -2.45
CA GLN A 127 24.26 15.38 -3.34
C GLN A 127 24.07 15.02 -4.83
N ARG A 128 24.02 13.73 -5.17
CA ARG A 128 23.87 13.25 -6.56
C ARG A 128 22.43 13.35 -7.05
N VAL A 129 21.45 13.29 -6.13
CA VAL A 129 20.02 13.45 -6.40
C VAL A 129 19.49 14.60 -5.55
N PRO A 130 19.70 15.85 -5.99
CA PRO A 130 19.38 17.02 -5.17
C PRO A 130 17.86 17.26 -5.03
N THR A 131 17.08 16.91 -6.05
CA THR A 131 15.63 17.12 -6.06
C THR A 131 14.96 16.15 -5.10
N ALA A 132 14.29 16.67 -4.06
CA ALA A 132 13.48 15.88 -3.14
C ALA A 132 12.05 15.71 -3.67
N ALA A 133 11.44 14.56 -3.39
CA ALA A 133 10.01 14.36 -3.57
C ALA A 133 9.23 15.19 -2.54
N ASN A 134 8.03 15.66 -2.88
CA ASN A 134 7.21 16.43 -1.96
C ASN A 134 6.53 15.49 -0.96
N GLN A 135 7.00 15.42 0.29
CA GLN A 135 6.40 14.60 1.34
C GLN A 135 5.09 15.25 1.81
N THR A 136 3.97 14.54 1.65
CA THR A 136 2.64 15.05 1.97
C THR A 136 2.14 14.60 3.34
N SER A 137 2.55 13.43 3.81
CA SER A 137 2.12 12.90 5.10
C SER A 137 3.11 11.92 5.72
N VAL A 138 3.04 11.79 7.04
CA VAL A 138 3.62 10.69 7.81
C VAL A 138 2.58 10.19 8.81
N THR A 139 2.37 8.87 8.85
CA THR A 139 1.39 8.20 9.70
C THR A 139 2.10 7.08 10.45
N VAL A 140 2.17 7.19 11.78
CA VAL A 140 2.78 6.17 12.65
C VAL A 140 1.67 5.40 13.37
N ALA A 141 1.52 4.13 13.02
CA ALA A 141 0.61 3.17 13.66
C ALA A 141 1.43 2.11 14.43
N PRO A 142 0.80 1.24 15.25
CA PRO A 142 1.50 0.38 16.21
C PRO A 142 2.70 -0.42 15.67
N ALA A 143 2.63 -0.90 14.42
CA ALA A 143 3.72 -1.64 13.79
C ALA A 143 4.04 -1.18 12.37
N THR A 144 3.50 -0.03 11.97
CA THR A 144 3.75 0.50 10.62
C THR A 144 3.97 1.99 10.64
N THR A 145 4.91 2.45 9.82
CA THR A 145 5.10 3.86 9.52
C THR A 145 4.91 4.06 8.03
N THR A 146 3.97 4.91 7.66
CA THR A 146 3.64 5.19 6.26
C THR A 146 3.98 6.63 5.93
N TYR A 147 4.79 6.82 4.90
CA TYR A 147 5.10 8.11 4.29
C TYR A 147 4.44 8.20 2.92
N GLU A 148 3.92 9.38 2.60
CA GLU A 148 3.35 9.66 1.29
C GLU A 148 4.10 10.80 0.62
N PHE A 149 4.35 10.65 -0.68
CA PHE A 149 5.10 11.60 -1.48
C PHE A 149 4.41 11.85 -2.83
N LEU A 150 4.58 13.06 -3.34
CA LEU A 150 4.28 13.43 -4.73
C LEU A 150 5.60 13.70 -5.47
N ALA A 151 5.76 13.08 -6.63
CA ALA A 151 6.96 13.20 -7.46
C ALA A 151 6.58 13.08 -8.95
N GLY A 152 6.87 14.10 -9.77
CA GLY A 152 6.73 14.02 -11.23
C GLY A 152 5.36 13.57 -11.76
N GLY A 153 4.26 13.84 -11.05
CA GLY A 153 2.91 13.41 -11.44
C GLY A 153 2.48 12.02 -10.93
N VAL A 154 3.33 11.32 -10.17
CA VAL A 154 2.96 10.10 -9.44
C VAL A 154 2.90 10.32 -7.93
N ALA A 155 2.03 9.56 -7.28
CA ALA A 155 2.00 9.40 -5.83
C ALA A 155 2.80 8.15 -5.44
N LEU A 156 3.73 8.31 -4.51
CA LEU A 156 4.53 7.23 -3.92
C LEU A 156 4.14 7.08 -2.45
N THR A 157 3.74 5.88 -2.06
CA THR A 157 3.55 5.49 -0.66
C THR A 157 4.68 4.55 -0.26
N VAL A 158 5.41 4.90 0.80
CA VAL A 158 6.46 4.08 1.40
C VAL A 158 5.97 3.64 2.78
N ARG A 159 5.79 2.33 2.98
CA ARG A 159 5.37 1.78 4.27
C ARG A 159 6.43 0.86 4.83
N PHE A 160 6.92 1.21 5.99
CA PHE A 160 7.74 0.35 6.83
C PHE A 160 6.82 -0.47 7.73
N SER A 161 7.05 -1.78 7.78
CA SER A 161 6.27 -2.71 8.59
C SER A 161 7.22 -3.54 9.44
N SER A 162 6.99 -3.53 10.75
CA SER A 162 7.64 -4.46 11.67
C SER A 162 6.71 -5.67 11.91
N PRO A 163 7.25 -6.86 12.18
CA PRO A 163 6.43 -8.05 12.37
C PRO A 163 5.43 -7.85 13.51
N VAL A 164 4.14 -8.02 13.21
CA VAL A 164 3.09 -8.24 14.21
C VAL A 164 2.74 -9.71 14.12
N ILE A 165 3.36 -10.51 14.97
CA ILE A 165 3.15 -11.95 14.95
C ILE A 165 2.51 -12.34 16.28
N ASP A 166 1.43 -13.11 16.17
CA ASP A 166 0.80 -13.77 17.29
C ASP A 166 1.81 -14.74 17.91
N LEU A 167 2.38 -14.34 19.04
CA LEU A 167 3.40 -15.10 19.76
C LEU A 167 2.85 -16.44 20.27
N ASP A 168 1.53 -16.57 20.42
CA ASP A 168 0.87 -17.76 20.95
C ASP A 168 0.41 -18.71 19.84
N GLY A 169 0.18 -18.20 18.62
CA GLY A 169 -0.36 -18.96 17.49
C GLY A 169 0.68 -19.61 16.57
N ASP A 170 1.82 -18.96 16.34
CA ASP A 170 2.89 -19.47 15.48
C ASP A 170 4.28 -18.96 15.91
N THR A 171 4.93 -19.76 16.77
CA THR A 171 6.24 -19.45 17.32
C THR A 171 7.35 -19.46 16.27
N VAL A 172 7.19 -20.18 15.15
CA VAL A 172 8.19 -20.23 14.07
C VAL A 172 8.19 -18.92 13.31
N LEU A 173 7.00 -18.42 12.95
CA LEU A 173 6.90 -17.09 12.34
C LEU A 173 7.36 -16.01 13.32
N ALA A 174 6.97 -16.10 14.59
CA ALA A 174 7.38 -15.14 15.63
C ALA A 174 8.91 -15.05 15.81
N SER A 175 9.62 -16.14 15.50
CA SER A 175 11.08 -16.21 15.60
C SER A 175 11.81 -15.65 14.39
N ARG A 176 11.11 -15.12 13.38
CA ARG A 176 11.73 -14.52 12.17
C ARG A 176 11.80 -13.00 12.29
N PRO A 177 12.99 -12.42 12.53
CA PRO A 177 13.14 -10.96 12.62
C PRO A 177 13.16 -10.34 11.21
N VAL A 178 12.01 -10.35 10.53
CA VAL A 178 11.85 -9.83 9.16
C VAL A 178 10.98 -8.59 9.18
N THR A 179 11.55 -7.45 8.81
CA THR A 179 10.81 -6.21 8.53
C THR A 179 10.61 -6.05 7.04
N ASP A 180 9.49 -5.48 6.62
CA ASP A 180 9.18 -5.22 5.23
C ASP A 180 9.15 -3.73 4.92
N VAL A 181 9.62 -3.37 3.73
CA VAL A 181 9.42 -2.04 3.14
C VAL A 181 8.58 -2.20 1.88
N THR A 182 7.36 -1.69 1.92
CA THR A 182 6.42 -1.74 0.79
C THR A 182 6.43 -0.40 0.06
N PHE A 183 6.55 -0.46 -1.26
CA PHE A 183 6.45 0.70 -2.14
C PHE A 183 5.21 0.55 -3.03
N THR A 184 4.31 1.53 -2.97
CA THR A 184 3.14 1.60 -3.85
C THR A 184 3.26 2.86 -4.68
N VAL A 185 3.18 2.74 -6.00
CA VAL A 185 3.21 3.88 -6.93
C VAL A 185 1.94 3.91 -7.75
N ALA A 186 1.30 5.08 -7.82
CA ALA A 186 0.12 5.32 -8.64
C ALA A 186 0.24 6.65 -9.40
N SER A 187 -0.35 6.74 -10.59
CA SER A 187 -0.50 8.03 -11.26
C SER A 187 -1.40 8.95 -10.43
N HIS A 188 -0.97 10.19 -10.25
CA HIS A 188 -1.72 11.23 -9.55
C HIS A 188 -2.40 12.19 -10.54
N ASP A 189 -1.88 12.33 -11.75
CA ASP A 189 -2.40 13.25 -12.78
C ASP A 189 -3.26 12.57 -13.87
N GLY A 190 -3.44 11.25 -13.81
CA GLY A 190 -4.20 10.46 -14.76
C GLY A 190 -3.46 10.08 -16.04
N LYS A 191 -2.16 10.39 -16.16
CA LYS A 191 -1.32 10.02 -17.30
C LYS A 191 -0.51 8.74 -17.03
N ALA A 192 -0.05 8.13 -18.12
CA ALA A 192 0.91 7.05 -18.03
C ALA A 192 2.32 7.61 -17.81
N HIS A 193 3.04 7.02 -16.85
CA HIS A 193 4.42 7.43 -16.51
C HIS A 193 5.37 6.24 -16.59
N SER A 194 6.62 6.49 -16.96
CA SER A 194 7.71 5.53 -16.82
C SER A 194 8.36 5.68 -15.45
N VAL A 195 8.20 4.69 -14.58
CA VAL A 195 8.70 4.71 -13.19
C VAL A 195 9.84 3.73 -12.98
N GLN A 196 10.87 4.16 -12.25
CA GLN A 196 11.91 3.30 -11.70
C GLN A 196 12.15 3.64 -10.24
N LEU A 197 12.26 2.61 -9.40
CA LEU A 197 12.50 2.76 -7.98
C LEU A 197 13.92 2.27 -7.65
N TYR A 198 14.63 3.04 -6.83
CA TYR A 198 15.89 2.68 -6.24
C TYR A 198 15.78 2.75 -4.72
N TYR A 199 16.23 1.70 -4.04
CA TYR A 199 16.32 1.62 -2.59
C TYR A 199 17.58 0.83 -2.24
N ASP A 200 18.37 1.35 -1.31
CA ASP A 200 19.55 0.69 -0.79
C ASP A 200 19.73 0.90 0.72
N ASN A 201 20.46 -0.05 1.30
CA ASN A 201 20.89 -0.07 2.68
C ASN A 201 22.39 -0.31 2.67
N THR A 202 23.14 0.56 3.32
CA THR A 202 24.56 0.32 3.59
C THR A 202 24.73 -0.57 4.82
N ALA A 203 25.97 -1.00 5.05
CA ALA A 203 26.26 -2.12 5.95
C ALA A 203 26.33 -1.74 7.44
N GLU A 204 26.11 -0.48 7.82
CA GLU A 204 26.21 -0.02 9.21
C GLU A 204 25.20 -0.72 10.13
N GLY A 205 24.09 -1.22 9.58
CA GLY A 205 23.13 -2.03 10.35
C GLY A 205 23.60 -3.46 10.66
N ALA A 206 24.74 -3.89 10.12
CA ALA A 206 25.28 -5.24 10.30
C ALA A 206 26.56 -5.30 11.15
N VAL A 207 27.06 -4.15 11.61
CA VAL A 207 28.33 -4.02 12.35
C VAL A 207 28.17 -3.11 13.56
N GLN A 208 29.04 -3.28 14.56
CA GLN A 208 29.09 -2.35 15.69
C GLN A 208 29.89 -1.09 15.33
N ASN A 209 30.98 -1.27 14.56
CA ASN A 209 31.87 -0.19 14.14
C ASN A 209 31.98 -0.13 12.61
N PRO A 210 32.02 1.08 12.00
CA PRO A 210 32.08 1.23 10.53
C PRO A 210 33.34 0.65 9.84
N ASN A 211 34.37 0.31 10.60
CA ASN A 211 35.62 -0.26 10.09
C ASN A 211 35.64 -1.79 10.07
N GLU A 212 34.56 -2.43 10.53
CA GLU A 212 34.42 -3.88 10.48
C GLU A 212 34.13 -4.36 9.04
N ILE A 213 34.67 -5.53 8.69
CA ILE A 213 34.53 -6.08 7.35
C ILE A 213 33.15 -6.74 7.23
N VAL A 214 32.39 -6.36 6.21
CA VAL A 214 31.10 -6.96 5.90
C VAL A 214 31.18 -7.77 4.61
N GLY A 215 30.80 -9.04 4.69
CA GLY A 215 30.55 -9.88 3.53
C GLY A 215 29.09 -9.80 3.11
N PHE A 216 28.83 -9.96 1.82
CA PHE A 216 27.48 -10.19 1.32
C PHE A 216 27.49 -11.38 0.36
N GLU A 217 26.43 -12.17 0.38
CA GLU A 217 26.20 -13.24 -0.57
C GLU A 217 24.80 -13.11 -1.17
N ARG A 218 24.67 -13.54 -2.42
CA ARG A 218 23.37 -13.67 -3.06
C ARG A 218 22.99 -15.14 -3.00
N VAL A 219 22.02 -15.46 -2.15
CA VAL A 219 21.42 -16.80 -2.13
C VAL A 219 20.68 -16.99 -3.46
N GLN A 220 21.12 -17.98 -4.25
CA GLN A 220 20.50 -18.36 -5.53
C GLN A 220 19.29 -19.25 -5.33
#